data_AF-A0A967HN25-F1
#
_entry.id   AF-A0A967HN25-F1
#
_cell.length_a   1.000
_cell.length_b   1.000
_cell.length_c   1.000
_cell.angle_alpha   90.00
_cell.angle_beta   90.00
_cell.angle_gamma   90.00
#
_symmetry.space_group_name_H-M   'P 1'
#
loop_
_entity.id
_entity.type
_entity.pdbx_description
1 polymer ?
#
loop_
_entity_poly.entity_id
_entity_poly.type
_entity_poly.pdbx_seq_one_letter_code
_entity_poly.pdbx_strand_id
1 'polypeptide(L)'
;VTAAVLGGLLFTALLGYGMTRDPRAIPSPLVDKAAPAFHLESLTGDSVSLATLRGQVTVINFWASWRLACRQEHPALVRAWRRYEEGGAPVRFLGIVYQDTRRNAVEYMRRPGGGWTNLLDPHTRTAIDFGVYGVPETYFPRPRRPHRAQARRTRERPAARPGDRAAARPPRGCLRLADPVAGDTVSPAGAHSGAGPARSPFRHAAAPRHAISRHEISTAGRARRYAG
;
A
#
# COMPACT_ATOMS: atom_id res chain seq x y z
N VAL A 1 3.48 -37.97 45.79
CA VAL A 1 2.30 -38.36 44.98
C VAL A 1 1.50 -37.14 44.53
N THR A 2 0.94 -36.35 45.45
CA THR A 2 0.01 -35.22 45.16
C THR A 2 0.51 -34.23 44.10
N ALA A 3 1.77 -33.77 44.19
CA ALA A 3 2.36 -32.84 43.21
C ALA A 3 2.45 -33.42 41.79
N ALA A 4 2.71 -34.73 41.65
CA ALA A 4 2.76 -35.40 40.34
C ALA A 4 1.36 -35.54 39.73
N VAL A 5 0.34 -35.81 40.56
CA VAL A 5 -1.07 -35.83 40.12
C VAL A 5 -1.52 -34.45 39.67
N LEU A 6 -1.23 -33.39 40.43
CA LEU A 6 -1.56 -32.01 40.05
C LEU A 6 -0.84 -31.57 38.77
N GLY A 7 0.45 -31.91 38.62
CA GLY A 7 1.21 -31.66 37.40
C GLY A 7 0.64 -32.39 36.19
N GLY A 8 0.26 -33.67 36.34
CA GLY A 8 -0.39 -34.46 35.29
C GLY A 8 -1.76 -33.93 34.89
N LEU A 9 -2.58 -33.49 35.84
CA LEU A 9 -3.87 -32.85 35.59
C LEU A 9 -3.71 -31.51 34.87
N LEU A 10 -2.76 -30.66 35.30
CA LEU A 10 -2.45 -29.40 34.64
C LEU A 10 -1.95 -29.61 33.20
N PHE A 11 -1.05 -30.56 32.98
CA PHE A 11 -0.53 -30.90 31.65
C PHE A 11 -1.65 -31.41 30.72
N THR A 12 -2.47 -32.34 31.20
CA THR A 12 -3.62 -32.86 30.43
C THR A 12 -4.63 -31.75 30.12
N ALA A 13 -4.90 -30.84 31.06
CA ALA A 13 -5.79 -29.69 30.84
C ALA A 13 -5.21 -28.69 29.81
N LEU A 14 -3.90 -28.42 29.85
CA LEU A 14 -3.22 -27.56 28.88
C LEU A 14 -3.23 -28.16 27.46
N LEU A 15 -3.00 -29.47 27.33
CA LEU A 15 -3.10 -30.17 26.05
C LEU A 15 -4.55 -30.19 25.52
N GLY A 16 -5.52 -30.51 26.38
CA GLY A 16 -6.94 -30.48 26.03
C GLY A 16 -7.39 -29.10 25.56
N TYR A 17 -6.97 -28.04 26.25
CA TYR A 17 -7.21 -26.66 25.83
C TYR A 17 -6.52 -26.33 24.49
N GLY A 18 -5.29 -26.82 24.28
CA GLY A 18 -4.58 -26.72 23.00
C GLY A 18 -5.38 -27.32 21.84
N MET A 19 -6.04 -28.46 22.04
CA MET A 19 -6.91 -29.10 21.04
C MET A 19 -8.22 -28.32 20.74
N THR A 20 -8.63 -27.39 21.61
CA THR A 20 -9.80 -26.51 21.36
C THR A 20 -9.46 -25.26 20.52
N ARG A 21 -8.18 -24.99 20.27
CA ARG A 21 -7.72 -23.89 19.40
C ARG A 21 -7.81 -24.34 17.94
N ASP A 22 -8.35 -23.51 17.04
CA ASP A 22 -8.33 -23.81 15.61
C ASP A 22 -6.89 -23.64 15.05
N PRO A 23 -6.22 -24.71 14.60
CA PRO A 23 -4.86 -24.62 14.05
C PRO A 23 -4.81 -23.90 12.69
N ARG A 24 -5.96 -23.59 12.08
CA ARG A 24 -6.04 -22.82 10.82
C ARG A 24 -6.15 -21.32 11.05
N ALA A 25 -6.40 -20.89 12.28
CA ALA A 25 -6.51 -19.47 12.63
C ALA A 25 -5.11 -18.86 12.82
N ILE A 26 -4.48 -18.45 11.71
CA ILE A 26 -3.24 -17.66 11.71
C ILE A 26 -3.62 -16.17 11.62
N PRO A 27 -3.69 -15.41 12.74
CA PRO A 27 -3.97 -13.98 12.68
C PRO A 27 -2.80 -13.25 12.01
N SER A 28 -3.07 -12.57 10.89
CA SER A 28 -2.02 -11.81 10.19
C SER A 28 -1.44 -10.73 11.11
N PRO A 29 -0.11 -10.65 11.27
CA PRO A 29 0.53 -9.71 12.19
C PRO A 29 0.40 -8.24 11.72
N LEU A 30 -0.09 -8.02 10.50
CA LEU A 30 -0.25 -6.70 9.87
C LEU A 30 -1.68 -6.13 9.90
N VAL A 31 -2.67 -6.82 10.50
CA VAL A 31 -4.03 -6.24 10.65
C VAL A 31 -3.94 -4.90 11.39
N ASP A 32 -4.59 -3.88 10.82
CA ASP A 32 -4.57 -2.47 11.23
C ASP A 32 -3.20 -1.77 11.34
N LYS A 33 -2.11 -2.41 10.89
CA LYS A 33 -0.79 -1.79 10.76
C LYS A 33 -0.60 -1.21 9.35
N ALA A 34 0.34 -0.27 9.23
CA ALA A 34 0.82 0.13 7.92
C ALA A 34 1.69 -0.98 7.33
N ALA A 35 1.55 -1.25 6.03
CA ALA A 35 2.41 -2.21 5.34
C ALA A 35 3.89 -1.79 5.41
N PRO A 36 4.82 -2.75 5.62
CA PRO A 36 6.26 -2.48 5.65
C PRO A 36 6.75 -1.78 4.39
N ALA A 37 7.71 -0.88 4.55
CA ALA A 37 8.37 -0.25 3.41
C ALA A 37 9.38 -1.22 2.80
N PHE A 38 9.34 -1.36 1.48
CA PHE A 38 10.34 -2.13 0.72
C PHE A 38 10.82 -1.32 -0.48
N HIS A 39 12.00 -1.71 -0.98
CA HIS A 39 12.60 -1.21 -2.21
C HIS A 39 13.31 -2.39 -2.88
N LEU A 40 12.71 -2.92 -3.94
CA LEU A 40 13.13 -4.16 -4.60
C LEU A 40 13.31 -3.94 -6.10
N GLU A 41 13.98 -4.88 -6.73
CA GLU A 41 14.19 -4.90 -8.18
C GLU A 41 13.15 -5.84 -8.83
N SER A 42 12.60 -5.42 -9.97
CA SER A 42 11.70 -6.25 -10.76
C SER A 42 12.44 -7.33 -11.54
N LEU A 43 11.71 -8.33 -12.03
CA LEU A 43 12.24 -9.32 -12.98
C LEU A 43 12.79 -8.68 -14.27
N THR A 44 12.32 -7.48 -14.64
CA THR A 44 12.77 -6.69 -15.80
C THR A 44 13.95 -5.76 -15.51
N GLY A 45 14.33 -5.54 -14.25
CA GLY A 45 15.44 -4.66 -13.83
C GLY A 45 15.00 -3.31 -13.27
N ASP A 46 13.71 -3.01 -13.29
CA ASP A 46 13.15 -1.75 -12.79
C ASP A 46 13.12 -1.74 -11.26
N SER A 47 13.49 -0.61 -10.66
CA SER A 47 13.37 -0.46 -9.21
C SER A 47 11.96 -0.04 -8.78
N VAL A 48 11.40 -0.74 -7.81
CA VAL A 48 10.04 -0.51 -7.29
C VAL A 48 10.05 -0.44 -5.78
N SER A 49 9.39 0.57 -5.23
CA SER A 49 9.16 0.71 -3.78
C SER A 49 7.69 0.87 -3.47
N LEU A 50 7.28 0.51 -2.24
CA LEU A 50 5.89 0.73 -1.81
C LEU A 50 5.48 2.21 -1.86
N ALA A 51 6.44 3.13 -1.86
CA ALA A 51 6.18 4.57 -1.96
C ALA A 51 5.63 5.00 -3.33
N THR A 52 6.01 4.34 -4.43
CA THR A 52 5.51 4.67 -5.78
C THR A 52 4.10 4.15 -6.05
N LEU A 53 3.61 3.23 -5.22
CA LEU A 53 2.26 2.63 -5.31
C LEU A 53 1.21 3.35 -4.44
N ARG A 54 1.55 4.49 -3.83
CA ARG A 54 0.64 5.26 -2.96
C ARG A 54 -0.57 5.79 -3.74
N GLY A 55 -1.74 5.74 -3.10
CA GLY A 55 -3.01 6.22 -3.68
C GLY A 55 -3.73 5.18 -4.56
N GLN A 56 -3.06 4.08 -4.92
CA GLN A 56 -3.66 2.93 -5.61
C GLN A 56 -3.98 1.83 -4.59
N VAL A 57 -4.90 0.92 -4.95
CA VAL A 57 -5.14 -0.31 -4.17
C VAL A 57 -4.11 -1.33 -4.63
N THR A 58 -3.18 -1.72 -3.75
CA THR A 58 -2.16 -2.72 -4.08
C THR A 58 -2.59 -4.11 -3.63
N VAL A 59 -2.40 -5.10 -4.50
CA VAL A 59 -2.48 -6.53 -4.20
C VAL A 59 -1.05 -7.07 -4.24
N ILE A 60 -0.51 -7.50 -3.11
CA ILE A 60 0.85 -8.05 -2.99
C ILE A 60 0.74 -9.56 -2.77
N ASN A 61 1.20 -10.36 -3.72
CA ASN A 61 1.21 -11.82 -3.64
C ASN A 61 2.65 -12.34 -3.51
N PHE A 62 2.93 -13.07 -2.42
CA PHE A 62 4.19 -13.76 -2.23
C PHE A 62 4.09 -15.16 -2.84
N TRP A 63 4.99 -15.51 -3.75
CA TRP A 63 4.94 -16.77 -4.50
C TRP A 63 6.34 -17.30 -4.83
N ALA A 64 6.42 -18.60 -5.16
CA ALA A 64 7.64 -19.24 -5.65
C ALA A 64 7.33 -20.21 -6.80
N SER A 65 8.18 -20.28 -7.83
CA SER A 65 7.90 -21.10 -9.02
C SER A 65 7.85 -22.60 -8.71
N TRP A 66 8.59 -23.04 -7.70
CA TRP A 66 8.67 -24.44 -7.26
C TRP A 66 7.51 -24.88 -6.37
N ARG A 67 6.65 -23.97 -5.90
CA ARG A 67 5.53 -24.28 -4.99
C ARG A 67 4.25 -24.64 -5.74
N LEU A 68 3.81 -25.90 -5.60
CA LEU A 68 2.58 -26.41 -6.23
C LEU A 68 1.33 -25.58 -5.89
N ALA A 69 1.18 -25.15 -4.62
CA ALA A 69 0.05 -24.32 -4.19
C ALA A 69 0.02 -22.95 -4.91
N CYS A 70 1.18 -22.32 -5.13
CA CYS A 70 1.26 -21.09 -5.93
C CYS A 70 0.78 -21.35 -7.37
N ARG A 71 1.16 -22.50 -7.96
CA ARG A 71 0.71 -22.89 -9.32
C ARG A 71 -0.80 -23.13 -9.42
N GLN A 72 -1.45 -23.55 -8.34
CA GLN A 72 -2.90 -23.73 -8.27
C GLN A 72 -3.66 -22.41 -8.07
N GLU A 73 -3.10 -21.48 -7.30
CA GLU A 73 -3.67 -20.12 -7.11
C GLU A 73 -3.54 -19.25 -8.37
N HIS A 74 -2.40 -19.33 -9.06
CA HIS A 74 -2.01 -18.41 -10.13
C HIS A 74 -3.07 -18.16 -11.22
N PRO A 75 -3.80 -19.16 -11.76
CA PRO A 75 -4.88 -18.91 -12.73
C PRO A 75 -6.02 -18.04 -12.19
N ALA A 76 -6.30 -18.08 -10.88
CA ALA A 76 -7.28 -17.21 -10.25
C ALA A 76 -6.78 -15.76 -10.14
N LEU A 77 -5.50 -15.57 -9.78
CA LEU A 77 -4.85 -14.26 -9.77
C LEU A 77 -4.83 -13.63 -11.18
N VAL A 78 -4.52 -14.40 -12.22
CA VAL A 78 -4.56 -13.92 -13.62
C VAL A 78 -5.96 -13.45 -14.02
N ARG A 79 -7.03 -14.19 -13.64
CA ARG A 79 -8.41 -13.75 -13.90
C ARG A 79 -8.78 -12.48 -13.13
N ALA A 80 -8.35 -12.36 -11.87
CA ALA A 80 -8.59 -11.17 -11.07
C ALA A 80 -7.86 -9.95 -11.65
N TRP A 81 -6.57 -10.08 -11.96
CA TRP A 81 -5.75 -9.03 -12.56
C TRP A 81 -6.37 -8.49 -13.86
N ARG A 82 -6.67 -9.37 -14.83
CA ARG A 82 -7.30 -8.98 -16.10
C ARG A 82 -8.58 -8.18 -15.90
N ARG A 83 -9.47 -8.65 -15.01
CA ARG A 83 -10.74 -7.98 -14.70
C ARG A 83 -10.55 -6.55 -14.18
N TYR A 84 -9.50 -6.29 -13.39
CA TYR A 84 -9.24 -4.95 -12.86
C TYR A 84 -8.56 -4.02 -13.87
N GLU A 85 -7.65 -4.54 -14.70
CA GLU A 85 -7.05 -3.79 -15.82
C GLU A 85 -8.13 -3.41 -16.86
N GLU A 86 -8.90 -4.38 -17.34
CA GLU A 86 -10.00 -4.18 -18.31
C GLU A 86 -11.10 -3.26 -17.76
N GLY A 87 -11.36 -3.32 -16.45
CA GLY A 87 -12.33 -2.45 -15.77
C GLY A 87 -11.83 -1.04 -15.45
N GLY A 88 -10.57 -0.70 -15.76
CA GLY A 88 -9.99 0.62 -15.49
C GLY A 88 -9.90 0.99 -14.01
N ALA A 89 -9.96 0.02 -13.10
CA ALA A 89 -9.90 0.27 -11.66
C ALA A 89 -8.45 0.60 -11.23
N PRO A 90 -8.22 1.51 -10.27
CA PRO A 90 -6.88 1.87 -9.80
C PRO A 90 -6.29 0.81 -8.84
N VAL A 91 -6.25 -0.44 -9.30
CA VAL A 91 -5.72 -1.61 -8.59
C VAL A 91 -4.41 -2.02 -9.24
N ARG A 92 -3.35 -2.21 -8.45
CA ARG A 92 -2.06 -2.72 -8.92
C ARG A 92 -1.80 -4.09 -8.32
N PHE A 93 -1.45 -5.04 -9.17
CA PHE A 93 -0.96 -6.34 -8.75
C PHE A 93 0.57 -6.29 -8.68
N LEU A 94 1.12 -6.93 -7.66
CA LEU A 94 2.55 -7.02 -7.41
C LEU A 94 2.86 -8.43 -6.91
N GLY A 95 3.74 -9.14 -7.62
CA GLY A 95 4.28 -10.40 -7.12
C GLY A 95 5.60 -10.15 -6.40
N ILE A 96 5.86 -10.87 -5.31
CA ILE A 96 7.15 -10.91 -4.63
C ILE A 96 7.65 -12.35 -4.64
N VAL A 97 8.79 -12.56 -5.27
CA VAL A 97 9.41 -13.88 -5.49
C VAL A 97 10.12 -14.31 -4.21
N TYR A 98 9.55 -15.31 -3.55
CA TYR A 98 10.01 -15.89 -2.29
C TYR A 98 10.96 -17.06 -2.54
N GLN A 99 12.20 -16.97 -2.01
CA GLN A 99 13.20 -18.06 -2.03
C GLN A 99 13.32 -18.78 -3.39
N ASP A 100 13.53 -18.00 -4.46
CA ASP A 100 13.65 -18.53 -5.81
C ASP A 100 14.62 -17.69 -6.66
N THR A 101 15.04 -18.23 -7.81
CA THR A 101 15.95 -17.55 -8.73
C THR A 101 15.21 -16.71 -9.76
N ARG A 102 15.81 -15.60 -10.21
CA ARG A 102 15.28 -14.78 -11.32
C ARG A 102 14.95 -15.62 -12.54
N ARG A 103 15.82 -16.56 -12.93
CA ARG A 103 15.65 -17.44 -14.09
C ARG A 103 14.36 -18.25 -13.98
N ASN A 104 14.18 -18.95 -12.85
CA ASN A 104 13.00 -19.79 -12.63
C ASN A 104 11.71 -18.94 -12.58
N ALA A 105 11.76 -17.76 -11.95
CA ALA A 105 10.62 -16.84 -11.87
C ALA A 105 10.22 -16.28 -13.25
N VAL A 106 11.19 -15.89 -14.08
CA VAL A 106 10.96 -15.44 -15.47
C VAL A 106 10.40 -16.58 -16.33
N GLU A 107 10.98 -17.77 -16.23
CA GLU A 107 10.48 -18.96 -16.95
C GLU A 107 9.07 -19.33 -16.50
N TYR A 108 8.80 -19.24 -15.20
CA TYR A 108 7.46 -19.44 -14.65
C TYR A 108 6.48 -18.44 -15.26
N MET A 109 6.73 -17.12 -15.16
CA MET A 109 5.81 -16.10 -15.69
C MET A 109 5.57 -16.20 -17.20
N ARG A 110 6.50 -16.78 -17.98
CA ARG A 110 6.29 -17.06 -19.42
C ARG A 110 5.20 -18.09 -19.73
N ARG A 111 4.92 -19.07 -18.85
CA ARG A 111 4.10 -20.25 -19.20
C ARG A 111 2.59 -20.11 -18.88
N PRO A 112 2.14 -19.71 -17.67
CA PRO A 112 0.73 -19.51 -17.34
C PRO A 112 0.28 -18.04 -17.43
N GLY A 113 1.18 -17.12 -17.79
CA GLY A 113 0.90 -15.70 -18.03
C GLY A 113 0.76 -14.85 -16.76
N GLY A 114 0.27 -13.61 -16.92
CA GLY A 114 0.21 -12.59 -15.89
C GLY A 114 1.16 -11.43 -16.22
N GLY A 115 0.61 -10.24 -16.48
CA GLY A 115 1.37 -9.08 -16.96
C GLY A 115 1.75 -8.06 -15.88
N TRP A 116 1.53 -8.39 -14.61
CA TRP A 116 1.85 -7.49 -13.50
C TRP A 116 3.34 -7.55 -13.12
N THR A 117 3.80 -6.49 -12.44
CA THR A 117 5.19 -6.40 -12.00
C THR A 117 5.50 -7.46 -10.94
N ASN A 118 6.58 -8.20 -11.13
CA ASN A 118 7.07 -9.19 -10.18
C ASN A 118 8.45 -8.74 -9.69
N LEU A 119 8.66 -8.76 -8.37
CA LEU A 119 9.86 -8.28 -7.68
C LEU A 119 10.62 -9.45 -7.08
N LEU A 120 11.95 -9.38 -7.08
CA LEU A 120 12.79 -10.31 -6.32
C LEU A 120 12.89 -9.84 -4.86
N ASP A 121 12.88 -10.77 -3.90
CA ASP A 121 13.17 -10.50 -2.49
C ASP A 121 14.49 -11.16 -2.06
N PRO A 122 15.65 -10.54 -2.33
CA PRO A 122 16.95 -11.05 -1.92
C PRO A 122 16.98 -11.33 -0.41
N HIS A 123 17.37 -12.54 -0.05
CA HIS A 123 17.43 -13.01 1.34
C HIS A 123 16.08 -12.99 2.09
N THR A 124 14.94 -12.93 1.39
CA THR A 124 13.59 -13.10 1.99
C THR A 124 13.23 -11.99 3.01
N ARG A 125 13.89 -10.83 2.96
CA ARG A 125 13.73 -9.77 3.97
C ARG A 125 12.33 -9.17 3.96
N THR A 126 11.79 -8.90 2.78
CA THR A 126 10.46 -8.31 2.62
C THR A 126 9.37 -9.27 3.09
N ALA A 127 9.51 -10.56 2.80
CA ALA A 127 8.60 -11.58 3.30
C ALA A 127 8.65 -11.69 4.83
N ILE A 128 9.84 -11.61 5.45
CA ILE A 128 9.99 -11.55 6.92
C ILE A 128 9.31 -10.30 7.50
N ASP A 129 9.55 -9.12 6.92
CA ASP A 129 8.94 -7.86 7.37
C ASP A 129 7.40 -7.89 7.27
N PHE A 130 6.86 -8.59 6.27
CA PHE A 130 5.43 -8.80 6.10
C PHE A 130 4.85 -9.88 7.04
N GLY A 131 5.70 -10.68 7.69
CA GLY A 131 5.29 -11.79 8.55
C GLY A 131 4.81 -13.02 7.76
N VAL A 132 5.28 -13.19 6.53
CA VAL A 132 4.94 -14.32 5.65
C VAL A 132 5.41 -15.63 6.28
N TYR A 133 4.48 -16.54 6.52
CA TYR A 133 4.77 -17.86 7.10
C TYR A 133 5.00 -18.91 6.02
N GLY A 134 4.34 -18.77 4.87
CA GLY A 134 4.55 -19.62 3.70
C GLY A 134 4.07 -18.95 2.42
N VAL A 135 4.17 -19.67 1.30
CA VAL A 135 3.63 -19.21 0.02
C VAL A 135 2.73 -20.28 -0.61
N PRO A 136 1.60 -19.88 -1.24
CA PRO A 136 1.21 -18.50 -1.51
C PRO A 136 0.58 -17.76 -0.31
N GLU A 137 0.84 -16.46 -0.22
CA GLU A 137 0.12 -15.53 0.67
C GLU A 137 -0.14 -14.20 -0.06
N THR A 138 -1.37 -13.66 0.07
CA THR A 138 -1.79 -12.43 -0.62
C THR A 138 -2.24 -11.36 0.38
N TYR A 139 -1.59 -10.20 0.32
CA TYR A 139 -1.80 -9.04 1.19
C TYR A 139 -2.46 -7.90 0.44
N PHE A 140 -3.32 -7.16 1.14
CA PHE A 140 -4.00 -5.95 0.63
C PHE A 140 -3.64 -4.74 1.51
N PRO A 141 -2.45 -4.13 1.33
CA PRO A 141 -2.07 -2.90 2.03
C PRO A 141 -3.17 -1.83 1.96
N ARG A 142 -3.65 -1.40 3.13
CA ARG A 142 -4.61 -0.30 3.21
C ARG A 142 -3.97 0.96 2.61
N PRO A 143 -4.60 1.65 1.63
CA PRO A 143 -4.09 2.92 1.14
C PRO A 143 -3.94 3.89 2.33
N ARG A 144 -2.73 4.37 2.59
CA ARG A 144 -2.48 5.40 3.60
C ARG A 144 -3.31 6.62 3.23
N ARG A 145 -4.41 6.85 3.94
CA ARG A 145 -5.10 8.15 3.88
C ARG A 145 -4.09 9.18 4.38
N PRO A 146 -3.93 10.34 3.70
CA PRO A 146 -3.18 11.43 4.31
C PRO A 146 -3.82 11.71 5.67
N HIS A 147 -3.01 11.85 6.70
CA HIS A 147 -3.52 12.34 7.98
C HIS A 147 -4.16 13.70 7.67
N ARG A 148 -5.50 13.77 7.73
CA ARG A 148 -6.14 15.06 7.92
C ARG A 148 -5.57 15.55 9.23
N ALA A 149 -4.66 16.54 9.14
CA ALA A 149 -4.26 17.30 10.30
C ALA A 149 -5.57 17.66 11.00
N GLN A 150 -5.72 17.19 12.23
CA GLN A 150 -6.84 17.61 13.05
C GLN A 150 -6.61 19.09 13.27
N ALA A 151 -7.22 19.90 12.41
CA ALA A 151 -7.41 21.31 12.64
C ALA A 151 -8.23 21.36 13.93
N ARG A 152 -7.51 21.40 15.06
CA ARG A 152 -8.06 21.84 16.33
C ARG A 152 -8.69 23.17 15.96
N ARG A 153 -10.02 23.20 15.89
CA ARG A 153 -10.76 24.45 15.94
C ARG A 153 -10.36 25.05 17.28
N THR A 154 -9.34 25.90 17.26
CA THR A 154 -9.16 26.92 18.28
C THR A 154 -10.52 27.57 18.36
N ARG A 155 -11.24 27.36 19.46
CA ARG A 155 -12.48 28.10 19.69
C ARG A 155 -12.02 29.55 19.73
N GLU A 156 -12.30 30.28 18.65
CA GLU A 156 -12.15 31.72 18.63
C GLU A 156 -13.01 32.23 19.77
N ARG A 157 -12.33 32.61 20.86
CA ARG A 157 -12.94 33.22 22.02
C ARG A 157 -13.59 34.51 21.51
N PRO A 158 -14.92 34.70 21.65
CA PRO A 158 -15.58 35.86 21.08
C PRO A 158 -14.86 37.14 21.51
N ALA A 159 -14.63 38.04 20.56
CA ALA A 159 -13.98 39.31 20.84
C ALA A 159 -14.76 40.03 21.96
N ALA A 160 -14.02 40.61 22.91
CA ALA A 160 -14.62 41.38 23.99
C ALA A 160 -15.42 42.56 23.39
N ARG A 161 -16.55 42.90 24.04
CA ARG A 161 -17.39 44.02 23.60
C ARG A 161 -16.57 45.32 23.59
N PRO A 162 -16.79 46.23 22.62
CA PRO A 162 -16.17 47.55 22.66
C PRO A 162 -16.74 48.34 23.84
N GLY A 163 -15.94 48.48 24.91
CA GLY A 163 -16.30 49.19 26.14
C GLY A 163 -15.09 49.44 27.05
N ASP A 164 -14.21 48.45 27.17
CA ASP A 164 -13.04 48.53 28.06
C ASP A 164 -11.87 49.32 27.43
N ARG A 165 -12.02 50.64 27.34
CA ARG A 165 -10.92 51.58 27.09
C ARG A 165 -10.52 52.31 28.38
N ALA A 166 -9.79 51.61 29.25
CA ALA A 166 -8.96 52.27 30.26
C ALA A 166 -7.64 52.76 29.61
N ALA A 167 -7.22 53.98 29.92
CA ALA A 167 -6.20 54.68 29.15
C ALA A 167 -4.77 54.13 29.36
N ALA A 168 -4.12 53.74 28.26
CA ALA A 168 -2.68 53.55 28.19
C ALA A 168 -2.01 54.73 27.47
N ARG A 169 -1.07 55.39 28.15
CA ARG A 169 -0.40 56.62 27.72
C ARG A 169 0.73 56.30 26.72
N PRO A 170 0.83 56.97 25.56
CA PRO A 170 1.93 56.73 24.63
C PRO A 170 3.24 57.37 25.14
N PRO A 171 4.39 56.67 25.06
CA PRO A 171 5.69 57.32 25.20
C PRO A 171 5.94 58.27 24.00
N ARG A 172 6.47 59.46 24.29
CA ARG A 172 6.88 60.43 23.27
C ARG A 172 8.17 59.98 22.61
N GLY A 173 8.26 60.03 21.28
CA GLY A 173 9.49 59.64 20.57
C GLY A 173 9.33 59.45 19.07
N CYS A 174 8.76 60.44 18.36
CA CYS A 174 8.85 60.45 16.90
C CYS A 174 10.21 61.01 16.47
N LEU A 175 10.95 60.27 15.64
CA LEU A 175 11.70 60.87 14.55
C LEU A 175 11.68 59.93 13.34
N ARG A 176 11.16 60.42 12.20
CA ARG A 176 11.31 59.82 10.87
C ARG A 176 12.44 60.53 10.15
N LEU A 177 13.38 59.79 9.59
CA LEU A 177 14.32 60.12 8.49
C LEU A 177 15.12 58.84 8.21
N ALA A 178 15.48 58.41 7.01
CA ALA A 178 14.97 58.63 5.64
C ALA A 178 15.58 57.51 4.75
N ASP A 179 14.91 57.11 3.66
CA ASP A 179 15.55 56.40 2.53
C ASP A 179 16.24 57.44 1.60
N PRO A 180 17.01 57.10 0.53
CA PRO A 180 17.49 55.78 0.04
C PRO A 180 19.03 55.77 -0.31
N VAL A 181 19.54 54.70 -0.98
CA VAL A 181 20.25 54.72 -2.30
C VAL A 181 21.11 53.46 -2.58
N ALA A 182 20.80 52.82 -3.73
CA ALA A 182 21.57 52.05 -4.76
C ALA A 182 22.89 51.26 -4.50
N GLY A 183 23.07 50.24 -5.37
CA GLY A 183 24.34 49.54 -5.70
C GLY A 183 24.37 48.06 -5.25
N ASP A 184 24.74 47.04 -6.05
CA ASP A 184 25.17 47.01 -7.46
C ASP A 184 24.81 45.66 -8.16
N THR A 185 24.84 45.66 -9.48
CA THR A 185 24.60 44.52 -10.39
C THR A 185 25.85 43.67 -10.66
N VAL A 186 25.76 42.33 -10.71
CA VAL A 186 26.47 41.49 -11.72
C VAL A 186 25.68 40.22 -12.08
N SER A 187 25.50 40.00 -13.38
CA SER A 187 25.27 38.74 -14.14
C SER A 187 25.98 38.94 -15.51
N PRO A 188 26.18 37.97 -16.44
CA PRO A 188 25.69 36.59 -16.59
C PRO A 188 26.82 35.56 -16.27
N ALA A 189 26.89 34.28 -16.70
CA ALA A 189 26.14 33.44 -17.66
C ALA A 189 26.11 31.96 -17.15
N GLY A 190 25.67 30.92 -17.87
CA GLY A 190 25.33 30.73 -19.29
C GLY A 190 24.56 29.41 -19.53
N ALA A 191 24.04 29.22 -20.74
CA ALA A 191 23.01 28.22 -21.05
C ALA A 191 23.55 26.95 -21.75
N HIS A 192 22.86 25.82 -21.59
CA HIS A 192 22.76 24.79 -22.63
C HIS A 192 21.34 24.20 -22.70
N SER A 193 20.85 24.05 -23.93
CA SER A 193 19.48 23.61 -24.27
C SER A 193 19.48 22.24 -24.96
N GLY A 194 18.36 21.52 -24.88
CA GLY A 194 18.05 20.30 -25.67
C GLY A 194 17.03 19.43 -24.94
N ALA A 195 15.72 19.51 -25.22
CA ALA A 195 15.01 18.93 -26.38
C ALA A 195 15.09 17.38 -26.42
N GLY A 196 13.99 16.61 -26.44
CA GLY A 196 12.55 16.94 -26.46
C GLY A 196 11.66 15.71 -26.13
N PRO A 197 10.32 15.81 -26.20
CA PRO A 197 9.42 14.80 -25.63
C PRO A 197 9.03 13.67 -26.60
N ALA A 198 9.21 12.42 -26.17
CA ALA A 198 8.68 11.24 -26.87
C ALA A 198 7.16 11.12 -26.69
N ARG A 199 6.41 11.07 -27.79
CA ARG A 199 4.94 10.93 -27.79
C ARG A 199 4.53 9.46 -27.93
N SER A 200 3.60 9.02 -27.07
CA SER A 200 2.98 7.70 -27.11
C SER A 200 2.07 7.50 -28.33
N PRO A 201 2.10 6.33 -29.00
CA PRO A 201 1.10 5.94 -29.99
C PRO A 201 0.18 4.81 -29.45
N PHE A 202 -0.95 5.19 -28.84
CA PHE A 202 -2.10 4.27 -28.71
C PHE A 202 -3.25 4.80 -29.54
N ARG A 203 -3.49 4.17 -30.69
CA ARG A 203 -4.64 4.45 -31.56
C ARG A 203 -5.87 3.74 -31.01
N HIS A 204 -6.99 4.46 -30.95
CA HIS A 204 -8.31 3.84 -30.82
C HIS A 204 -8.66 3.06 -32.11
N ALA A 205 -9.23 1.86 -31.93
CA ALA A 205 -10.00 1.14 -32.94
C ALA A 205 -11.35 0.76 -32.32
N ALA A 206 -12.41 0.72 -33.13
CA ALA A 206 -13.79 0.67 -32.64
C ALA A 206 -14.59 -0.51 -33.19
N ALA A 207 -15.51 -1.01 -32.36
CA ALA A 207 -16.67 -1.85 -32.68
C ALA A 207 -16.39 -3.30 -33.18
N PRO A 208 -17.39 -4.22 -33.20
CA PRO A 208 -18.80 -4.06 -32.79
C PRO A 208 -19.32 -5.06 -31.73
N ARG A 209 -20.59 -4.83 -31.38
CA ARG A 209 -21.47 -5.55 -30.45
C ARG A 209 -21.64 -7.04 -30.80
N HIS A 210 -21.76 -7.92 -29.80
CA HIS A 210 -22.72 -9.05 -29.80
C HIS A 210 -23.15 -9.40 -28.37
N ALA A 211 -24.22 -10.19 -28.24
CA ALA A 211 -25.13 -10.16 -27.09
C ALA A 211 -25.05 -11.38 -26.15
N ILE A 212 -25.38 -11.13 -24.87
CA ILE A 212 -26.21 -11.96 -23.97
C ILE A 212 -25.95 -13.48 -23.95
N SER A 213 -25.50 -14.00 -22.80
CA SER A 213 -26.35 -14.92 -22.03
C SER A 213 -26.02 -14.91 -20.53
N ARG A 214 -27.06 -15.14 -19.73
CA ARG A 214 -27.11 -15.03 -18.26
C ARG A 214 -27.05 -16.43 -17.65
N HIS A 215 -26.19 -16.67 -16.67
CA HIS A 215 -26.43 -17.67 -15.61
C HIS A 215 -26.12 -17.06 -14.23
N GLU A 216 -27.07 -17.24 -13.31
CA GLU A 216 -27.06 -16.77 -11.91
C GLU A 216 -26.00 -17.55 -11.11
N ILE A 217 -25.25 -17.02 -10.13
CA ILE A 217 -25.59 -16.16 -8.98
C ILE A 217 -26.64 -16.79 -8.04
N SER A 218 -26.24 -17.87 -7.38
CA SER A 218 -26.58 -18.15 -5.99
C SER A 218 -25.26 -18.54 -5.31
N THR A 219 -24.81 -17.92 -4.21
CA THR A 219 -25.58 -17.64 -3.00
C THR A 219 -25.17 -16.28 -2.40
N ALA A 220 -26.16 -15.44 -2.06
CA ALA A 220 -25.91 -14.19 -1.34
C ALA A 220 -25.77 -14.44 0.18
N GLY A 221 -24.80 -13.79 0.83
CA GLY A 221 -24.59 -13.97 2.27
C GLY A 221 -23.73 -12.88 2.92
N ARG A 222 -24.40 -11.91 3.55
CA ARG A 222 -23.86 -11.08 4.67
C ARG A 222 -22.93 -9.90 4.33
N ALA A 223 -23.45 -8.91 3.59
CA ALA A 223 -22.96 -7.52 3.62
C ALA A 223 -23.98 -6.59 4.31
N ARG A 224 -23.94 -6.49 5.65
CA ARG A 224 -24.61 -5.43 6.43
C ARG A 224 -23.95 -5.24 7.80
N ARG A 225 -23.16 -4.17 7.93
CA ARG A 225 -22.87 -3.35 9.14
C ARG A 225 -21.56 -2.58 8.96
N TYR A 226 -21.63 -1.34 8.48
CA TYR A 226 -20.71 -0.22 8.77
C TYR A 226 -21.39 1.10 8.32
N ALA A 227 -22.49 1.42 9.01
CA ALA A 227 -23.14 2.73 8.99
C ALA A 227 -23.86 2.87 10.34
N GLY A 228 -23.36 3.79 11.17
CA GLY A 228 -23.65 3.95 12.59
C GLY A 228 -22.51 4.72 13.22
#